data_AF-A0A2V9VWW7-F1
#
_entry.id   AF-A0A2V9VWW7-F1
#
_cell.length_a   1.000
_cell.length_b   1.000
_cell.length_c   1.000
_cell.angle_alpha   90.00
_cell.angle_beta   90.00
_cell.angle_gamma   90.00
#
_symmetry.space_group_name_H-M   'P 1'
#
loop_
_entity.id
_entity.type
_entity.pdbx_description
1 polymer ?
#
loop_
_entity_poly.entity_id
_entity_poly.type
_entity_poly.pdbx_seq_one_letter_code
_entity_poly.pdbx_strand_id
1 'polypeptide(L)'
;MFAEGTEQPIRITGADEGFGPQAAIEFYGTAIDTPYSDKRVYWLVAGDQPGKRIWRESAEGDGDSDRDSQPQSFSETVEWTPRTTYFAALLKENTDNFFGPLLSSKPVEQVLHVPAISSGSLADTRAKMYVALQGVTEGVPHSVSVSMNGANLGELDFTGQNAGNVTLPIPRAILQNVNTVTLTAQGGADDLSLVDRVDLTYPRTYTAQSDSLKFTAEAGDQVVIHGFAQSPTRLVDITNPSQPLELEPRVAAETGGYLLRAEIPRSMPGMHTLLALSDQSVAKPLQVERNHPSTWHSARPGSEVVMISHPLFADALPPLVRLRRAQGKSVALVHIDQLYDEFNFGQPSPYAIRDFLKTATEKWQKKPKYLLLVGDASVDPRDYLGFGFFDFVPTK
;
A
#
# COMPACT_ATOMS: atom_id res chain seq x y z
N MET A 1 7.37 -18.67 3.60
CA MET A 1 7.07 -17.44 2.85
C MET A 1 7.72 -16.30 3.60
N PHE A 2 8.35 -15.35 2.92
CA PHE A 2 9.03 -14.22 3.55
C PHE A 2 8.69 -12.91 2.83
N ALA A 3 8.63 -11.82 3.58
CA ALA A 3 8.56 -10.46 3.06
C ALA A 3 9.58 -9.63 3.85
N GLU A 4 10.47 -8.92 3.15
CA GLU A 4 11.54 -8.11 3.75
C GLU A 4 12.37 -8.87 4.82
N GLY A 5 12.67 -10.15 4.53
CA GLY A 5 13.38 -11.05 5.45
C GLY A 5 12.57 -11.55 6.65
N THR A 6 11.32 -11.11 6.80
CA THR A 6 10.42 -11.54 7.87
C THR A 6 9.54 -12.68 7.40
N GLU A 7 9.55 -13.79 8.13
CA GLU A 7 8.70 -14.95 7.81
C GLU A 7 7.21 -14.62 8.00
N GLN A 8 6.43 -14.90 6.95
CA GLN A 8 4.99 -14.69 6.87
C GLN A 8 4.23 -16.00 7.10
N PRO A 9 3.18 -16.01 7.94
CA PRO A 9 2.29 -17.16 8.10
C PRO A 9 1.58 -17.51 6.79
N ILE A 10 1.51 -18.81 6.50
CA ILE A 10 0.79 -19.34 5.34
C ILE A 10 -0.29 -20.32 5.77
N ARG A 11 -1.31 -20.47 4.93
CA ARG A 11 -2.25 -21.58 4.96
C ARG A 11 -2.01 -22.44 3.72
N ILE A 12 -2.07 -23.76 3.90
CA ILE A 12 -2.02 -24.72 2.79
C ILE A 12 -3.40 -25.35 2.69
N THR A 13 -4.02 -25.28 1.52
CA THR A 13 -5.33 -25.89 1.23
C THR A 13 -5.17 -26.91 0.11
N GLY A 14 -6.09 -27.88 0.01
CA GLY A 14 -6.11 -28.87 -1.08
C GLY A 14 -4.88 -29.77 -1.22
N ALA A 15 -4.07 -29.88 -0.17
CA ALA A 15 -2.90 -30.76 -0.12
C ALA A 15 -3.24 -32.02 0.67
N ASP A 16 -3.23 -33.17 -0.01
CA ASP A 16 -3.44 -34.50 0.59
C ASP A 16 -2.07 -35.18 0.80
N GLU A 17 -1.66 -36.05 -0.14
CA GLU A 17 -0.35 -36.73 -0.15
C GLU A 17 0.77 -35.86 -0.75
N GLY A 18 0.69 -34.54 -0.58
CA GLY A 18 1.66 -33.56 -1.09
C GLY A 18 1.03 -32.35 -1.74
N PHE A 19 1.88 -31.44 -2.23
CA PHE A 19 1.45 -30.23 -2.91
C PHE A 19 1.08 -30.55 -4.38
N GLY A 20 -0.16 -31.02 -4.58
CA GLY A 20 -0.69 -31.40 -5.89
C GLY A 20 -1.37 -30.25 -6.65
N PRO A 21 -1.96 -30.51 -7.83
CA PRO A 21 -2.62 -29.50 -8.66
C PRO A 21 -3.83 -28.81 -8.02
N GLN A 22 -4.42 -29.42 -6.98
CA GLN A 22 -5.52 -28.84 -6.20
C GLN A 22 -5.03 -28.07 -4.97
N ALA A 23 -3.72 -28.12 -4.69
CA ALA A 23 -3.16 -27.47 -3.53
C ALA A 23 -2.92 -25.98 -3.79
N ALA A 24 -3.13 -25.17 -2.76
CA ALA A 24 -2.84 -23.75 -2.80
C ALA A 24 -2.09 -23.30 -1.54
N ILE A 25 -1.30 -22.24 -1.69
CA ILE A 25 -0.72 -21.49 -0.59
C ILE A 25 -1.47 -20.17 -0.51
N GLU A 26 -2.19 -19.96 0.59
CA GLU A 26 -2.85 -18.71 0.93
C GLU A 26 -2.03 -17.98 2.00
N PHE A 27 -1.99 -16.65 1.95
CA PHE A 27 -1.38 -15.81 2.97
C PHE A 27 -2.01 -14.42 2.95
N TYR A 28 -1.91 -13.69 4.07
CA TYR A 28 -2.29 -12.29 4.09
C TYR A 28 -1.16 -11.45 3.48
N GLY A 29 -1.43 -10.88 2.30
CA GLY A 29 -0.52 -9.99 1.60
C GLY A 29 -0.95 -8.53 1.70
N THR A 30 0.00 -7.61 1.76
CA THR A 30 -0.23 -6.17 1.63
C THR A 30 0.60 -5.63 0.47
N ALA A 31 0.14 -4.54 -0.13
CA ALA A 31 0.99 -3.69 -0.95
C ALA A 31 2.05 -2.99 -0.07
N ILE A 32 3.01 -2.36 -0.73
CA ILE A 32 3.80 -1.27 -0.16
C ILE A 32 3.34 0.04 -0.81
N ASP A 33 3.72 1.18 -0.25
CA ASP A 33 3.60 2.46 -0.93
C ASP A 33 4.90 3.21 -0.70
N THR A 34 5.78 3.12 -1.70
CA THR A 34 7.08 3.78 -1.69
C THR A 34 7.18 4.70 -2.90
N PRO A 35 8.14 5.63 -2.92
CA PRO A 35 8.38 6.42 -4.12
C PRO A 35 8.65 5.61 -5.38
N TYR A 36 9.03 4.33 -5.28
CA TYR A 36 9.50 3.50 -6.41
C TYR A 36 8.57 2.34 -6.77
N SER A 37 7.71 1.88 -5.86
CA SER A 37 6.85 0.71 -6.08
C SER A 37 5.64 0.69 -5.15
N ASP A 38 4.49 0.21 -5.66
CA ASP A 38 3.37 -0.33 -4.88
C ASP A 38 3.38 -1.85 -4.75
N LYS A 39 4.25 -2.52 -5.51
CA LYS A 39 4.34 -3.97 -5.54
C LYS A 39 5.25 -4.43 -4.42
N ARG A 40 4.69 -5.25 -3.54
CA ARG A 40 5.45 -5.93 -2.48
C ARG A 40 5.87 -7.32 -2.96
N VAL A 41 7.15 -7.64 -2.81
CA VAL A 41 7.70 -8.96 -3.18
C VAL A 41 7.59 -9.92 -2.01
N TYR A 42 7.08 -11.12 -2.29
CA TYR A 42 6.98 -12.23 -1.35
C TYR A 42 7.82 -13.40 -1.83
N TRP A 43 8.71 -13.88 -0.97
CA TRP A 43 9.67 -14.94 -1.25
C TRP A 43 9.15 -16.29 -0.75
N LEU A 44 8.85 -17.19 -1.68
CA LEU A 44 8.54 -18.58 -1.38
C LEU A 44 9.83 -19.42 -1.39
N VAL A 45 10.12 -20.08 -0.28
CA VAL A 45 11.30 -20.93 -0.11
C VAL A 45 10.83 -22.36 0.08
N ALA A 46 11.37 -23.29 -0.71
CA ALA A 46 11.23 -24.72 -0.48
C ALA A 46 12.35 -25.17 0.47
N GLY A 47 11.97 -25.76 1.60
CA GLY A 47 12.91 -26.23 2.63
C GLY A 47 12.31 -27.37 3.45
N ASP A 48 13.10 -27.90 4.37
CA ASP A 48 12.74 -29.02 5.24
C ASP A 48 12.06 -28.59 6.55
N GLN A 49 12.17 -27.31 6.91
CA GLN A 49 11.53 -26.77 8.11
C GLN A 49 10.08 -26.35 7.83
N PRO A 50 9.13 -26.74 8.70
CA PRO A 50 7.78 -26.20 8.64
C PRO A 50 7.81 -24.68 8.82
N GLY A 51 7.35 -23.92 7.82
CA GLY A 51 7.18 -22.48 7.99
C GLY A 51 6.03 -22.11 8.94
N LYS A 52 5.90 -20.84 9.30
CA LYS A 52 4.74 -20.34 10.05
C LYS A 52 3.40 -20.70 9.40
N ARG A 53 2.39 -20.94 10.23
CA ARG A 53 1.03 -21.23 9.80
C ARG A 53 0.06 -20.20 10.32
N ILE A 54 -0.95 -19.89 9.51
CA ILE A 54 -2.13 -19.15 9.97
C ILE A 54 -2.91 -20.07 10.91
N TRP A 55 -3.12 -19.62 12.14
CA TRP A 55 -3.91 -20.36 13.13
C TRP A 55 -5.39 -20.16 12.88
N ARG A 56 -6.19 -21.11 13.35
CA ARG A 56 -7.66 -21.07 13.27
C ARG A 56 -8.25 -21.05 14.66
N GLU A 57 -9.27 -20.23 14.84
CA GLU A 57 -10.07 -20.12 16.06
C GLU A 57 -11.57 -20.13 15.69
N SER A 58 -12.39 -20.73 16.55
CA SER A 58 -13.84 -20.69 16.37
C SER A 58 -14.35 -19.27 16.61
N ALA A 59 -15.21 -18.77 15.72
CA ALA A 59 -15.97 -17.54 15.92
C ALA A 59 -17.45 -17.84 16.21
N GLU A 60 -17.77 -19.10 16.50
CA GLU A 60 -19.08 -19.49 17.00
C GLU A 60 -19.23 -18.98 18.43
N GLY A 61 -20.15 -18.04 18.63
CA GLY A 61 -20.29 -17.43 19.93
C GLY A 61 -20.68 -18.41 21.04
N ASP A 62 -20.31 -18.04 22.27
CA ASP A 62 -20.39 -18.86 23.48
C ASP A 62 -21.84 -19.18 23.89
N GLY A 63 -22.81 -18.50 23.27
CA GLY A 63 -24.23 -18.54 23.62
C GLY A 63 -24.61 -17.62 24.80
N ASP A 64 -23.68 -16.84 25.34
CA ASP A 64 -23.91 -15.88 26.43
C ASP A 64 -24.38 -14.51 25.89
N SER A 65 -25.63 -14.45 25.45
CA SER A 65 -26.21 -13.28 24.77
C SER A 65 -26.31 -12.01 25.61
N ASP A 66 -26.12 -12.09 26.93
CA ASP A 66 -26.30 -10.96 27.86
C ASP A 66 -25.07 -10.02 27.95
N ARG A 67 -23.91 -10.44 27.40
CA ARG A 67 -22.66 -9.65 27.41
C ARG A 67 -22.23 -9.14 26.04
N ASP A 68 -22.96 -9.54 25.00
CA ASP A 68 -22.53 -9.37 23.62
C ASP A 68 -23.14 -8.11 23.00
N SER A 69 -22.26 -7.21 22.59
CA SER A 69 -22.62 -6.01 21.85
C SER A 69 -22.80 -6.37 20.37
N GLN A 70 -23.88 -5.91 19.74
CA GLN A 70 -24.11 -6.09 18.31
C GLN A 70 -23.99 -4.73 17.59
N PRO A 71 -22.76 -4.27 17.29
CA PRO A 71 -22.54 -2.97 16.68
C PRO A 71 -23.23 -2.91 15.31
N GLN A 72 -23.85 -1.78 15.01
CA GLN A 72 -24.54 -1.55 13.72
C GLN A 72 -23.63 -0.93 12.66
N SER A 73 -22.50 -0.37 13.08
CA SER A 73 -21.55 0.31 12.20
C SER A 73 -20.16 0.34 12.80
N PHE A 74 -19.16 0.51 11.93
CA PHE A 74 -17.77 0.79 12.29
C PHE A 74 -17.29 2.08 11.60
N SER A 75 -16.11 2.57 11.98
CA SER A 75 -15.52 3.75 11.35
C SER A 75 -14.76 3.35 10.08
N GLU A 76 -15.16 3.90 8.94
CA GLU A 76 -14.50 3.71 7.65
C GLU A 76 -13.86 5.02 7.21
N THR A 77 -12.73 4.95 6.50
CA THR A 77 -12.07 6.12 5.88
C THR A 77 -11.91 5.91 4.39
N VAL A 78 -12.45 6.84 3.60
CA VAL A 78 -12.18 6.95 2.16
C VAL A 78 -11.09 7.98 1.95
N GLU A 79 -9.97 7.56 1.38
CA GLU A 79 -8.79 8.39 1.14
C GLU A 79 -8.72 8.81 -0.34
N TRP A 80 -8.36 10.07 -0.58
CA TRP A 80 -7.96 10.61 -1.87
C TRP A 80 -6.57 11.24 -1.76
N THR A 81 -5.57 10.53 -2.27
CA THR A 81 -4.15 10.91 -2.26
C THR A 81 -3.65 11.04 -3.71
N PRO A 82 -4.03 12.10 -4.44
CA PRO A 82 -3.71 12.24 -5.86
C PRO A 82 -2.21 12.45 -6.12
N ARG A 83 -1.76 11.97 -7.28
CA ARG A 83 -0.36 12.06 -7.76
C ARG A 83 -0.32 12.59 -9.19
N THR A 84 -0.78 13.81 -9.41
CA THR A 84 -0.92 14.41 -10.75
C THR A 84 0.12 15.49 -11.07
N THR A 85 0.84 15.97 -10.06
CA THR A 85 1.76 17.12 -10.18
C THR A 85 3.07 16.82 -9.47
N TYR A 86 4.18 16.81 -10.21
CA TYR A 86 5.52 16.73 -9.64
C TYR A 86 6.01 18.12 -9.22
N PHE A 87 6.34 18.28 -7.93
CA PHE A 87 6.83 19.56 -7.40
C PHE A 87 8.36 19.55 -7.24
N ALA A 88 9.06 19.93 -8.30
CA ALA A 88 10.52 19.88 -8.36
C ALA A 88 11.26 20.77 -7.35
N ALA A 89 10.64 21.88 -6.92
CA ALA A 89 11.27 22.82 -5.99
C ALA A 89 11.29 22.32 -4.55
N LEU A 90 10.47 21.32 -4.20
CA LEU A 90 10.47 20.71 -2.89
C LEU A 90 11.66 19.75 -2.76
N LEU A 91 12.72 20.20 -2.10
CA LEU A 91 13.92 19.40 -1.87
C LEU A 91 13.80 18.59 -0.58
N LYS A 92 12.89 17.61 -0.56
CA LYS A 92 12.75 16.65 0.54
C LYS A 92 13.34 15.30 0.13
N GLU A 93 14.15 14.72 1.02
CA GLU A 93 14.71 13.38 0.80
C GLU A 93 13.63 12.32 0.97
N ASN A 94 13.71 11.26 0.16
CA ASN A 94 12.89 10.05 0.27
C ASN A 94 11.38 10.29 0.10
N THR A 95 10.99 11.32 -0.67
CA THR A 95 9.61 11.55 -1.13
C THR A 95 9.56 11.46 -2.64
N ASP A 96 8.40 11.07 -3.19
CA ASP A 96 8.16 11.09 -4.64
C ASP A 96 7.96 12.52 -5.18
N ASN A 97 7.73 13.50 -4.29
CA ASN A 97 7.41 14.89 -4.63
C ASN A 97 6.18 15.02 -5.52
N PHE A 98 5.32 14.00 -5.54
CA PHE A 98 4.08 14.02 -6.29
C PHE A 98 2.93 14.41 -5.39
N PHE A 99 2.15 15.36 -5.87
CA PHE A 99 0.95 15.86 -5.23
C PHE A 99 -0.20 15.86 -6.23
N GLY A 100 -1.38 16.22 -5.75
CA GLY A 100 -2.56 16.44 -6.57
C GLY A 100 -2.57 17.74 -7.35
N PRO A 101 -3.78 18.15 -7.77
CA PRO A 101 -3.98 19.37 -8.53
C PRO A 101 -3.48 20.63 -7.78
N LEU A 102 -3.06 21.63 -8.57
CA LEU A 102 -2.78 22.97 -8.08
C LEU A 102 -4.08 23.65 -7.62
N LEU A 103 -4.08 24.06 -6.36
CA LEU A 103 -5.08 24.94 -5.77
C LEU A 103 -4.69 26.39 -6.00
N SER A 104 -5.70 27.17 -6.37
CA SER A 104 -5.65 28.61 -6.56
C SER A 104 -7.06 29.17 -6.29
N SER A 105 -7.34 30.40 -6.73
CA SER A 105 -8.70 30.94 -6.73
C SER A 105 -9.66 30.17 -7.66
N LYS A 106 -9.14 29.34 -8.57
CA LYS A 106 -9.95 28.36 -9.30
C LYS A 106 -10.19 27.12 -8.41
N PRO A 107 -11.46 26.73 -8.16
CA PRO A 107 -11.77 25.60 -7.31
C PRO A 107 -11.25 24.28 -7.90
N VAL A 108 -10.80 23.39 -7.02
CA VAL A 108 -10.60 21.97 -7.30
C VAL A 108 -11.76 21.20 -6.70
N GLU A 109 -12.41 20.37 -7.52
CA GLU A 109 -13.52 19.51 -7.11
C GLU A 109 -13.11 18.05 -7.20
N GLN A 110 -13.41 17.28 -6.16
CA GLN A 110 -13.21 15.84 -6.11
C GLN A 110 -14.49 15.15 -5.66
N VAL A 111 -14.89 14.10 -6.38
CA VAL A 111 -16.00 13.23 -5.98
C VAL A 111 -15.48 12.08 -5.11
N LEU A 112 -16.06 11.92 -3.92
CA LEU A 112 -15.79 10.82 -2.99
C LEU A 112 -17.02 9.93 -2.85
N HIS A 113 -16.83 8.62 -3.05
CA HIS A 113 -17.87 7.61 -2.83
C HIS A 113 -17.74 7.04 -1.42
N VAL A 114 -18.79 7.18 -0.60
CA VAL A 114 -18.84 6.73 0.80
C VAL A 114 -20.06 5.84 0.99
N PRO A 115 -20.00 4.59 0.55
CA PRO A 115 -21.19 3.76 0.48
C PRO A 115 -21.58 3.18 1.84
N ALA A 116 -22.84 2.74 1.98
CA ALA A 116 -23.33 2.06 3.17
C ALA A 116 -23.19 2.89 4.47
N ILE A 117 -23.49 4.20 4.40
CA ILE A 117 -23.50 5.07 5.57
C ILE A 117 -24.56 4.58 6.58
N SER A 118 -24.18 4.48 7.85
CA SER A 118 -25.09 4.15 8.93
C SER A 118 -26.21 5.20 9.10
N SER A 119 -27.44 4.74 9.33
CA SER A 119 -28.58 5.59 9.66
C SER A 119 -28.50 6.04 11.13
N GLY A 120 -27.49 6.85 11.45
CA GLY A 120 -27.33 7.50 12.75
C GLY A 120 -28.24 8.73 12.92
N SER A 121 -28.29 9.25 14.15
CA SER A 121 -28.93 10.53 14.46
C SER A 121 -28.34 11.67 13.63
N LEU A 122 -29.12 12.72 13.33
CA LEU A 122 -28.58 13.94 12.72
C LEU A 122 -27.54 14.64 13.60
N ALA A 123 -27.53 14.34 14.90
CA ALA A 123 -26.50 14.81 15.85
C ALA A 123 -25.24 13.93 15.88
N ASP A 124 -25.13 12.93 15.00
CA ASP A 124 -23.94 12.09 14.88
C ASP A 124 -22.75 12.91 14.34
N THR A 125 -21.75 13.11 15.18
CA THR A 125 -20.53 13.88 14.89
C THR A 125 -19.33 13.01 14.52
N ARG A 126 -19.55 11.70 14.32
CA ARG A 126 -18.45 10.76 14.01
C ARG A 126 -17.87 10.97 12.60
N ALA A 127 -18.62 11.61 11.71
CA ALA A 127 -18.13 11.92 10.37
C ALA A 127 -17.21 13.14 10.39
N LYS A 128 -16.05 13.04 9.74
CA LYS A 128 -15.02 14.09 9.69
C LYS A 128 -14.24 14.04 8.37
N MET A 129 -13.73 15.20 7.96
CA MET A 129 -12.85 15.36 6.81
C MET A 129 -11.48 15.81 7.28
N TYR A 130 -10.42 15.06 6.95
CA TYR A 130 -9.05 15.54 7.05
C TYR A 130 -8.61 16.06 5.68
N VAL A 131 -7.99 17.24 5.64
CA VAL A 131 -7.40 17.81 4.42
C VAL A 131 -5.96 18.17 4.72
N ALA A 132 -5.04 17.73 3.88
CA ALA A 132 -3.63 18.09 3.90
C ALA A 132 -3.21 18.69 2.55
N LEU A 133 -2.47 19.78 2.62
CA LEU A 133 -1.97 20.55 1.48
C LEU A 133 -0.48 20.82 1.62
N GLN A 134 0.19 20.98 0.49
CA GLN A 134 1.58 21.43 0.40
C GLN A 134 1.63 22.83 -0.21
N GLY A 135 2.18 23.81 0.51
CA GLY A 135 2.35 25.17 -0.02
C GLY A 135 3.38 25.22 -1.14
N VAL A 136 3.12 26.08 -2.14
CA VAL A 136 4.01 26.26 -3.29
C VAL A 136 4.76 27.59 -3.21
N THR A 137 4.08 28.66 -2.80
CA THR A 137 4.64 30.01 -2.82
C THR A 137 5.37 30.32 -1.52
N GLU A 138 6.69 30.50 -1.60
CA GLU A 138 7.52 30.76 -0.42
C GLU A 138 7.15 32.09 0.26
N GLY A 139 7.05 32.06 1.59
CA GLY A 139 6.74 33.24 2.42
C GLY A 139 5.30 33.78 2.31
N VAL A 140 4.43 33.19 1.48
CA VAL A 140 3.04 33.64 1.31
C VAL A 140 2.11 32.95 2.30
N PRO A 141 1.20 33.67 2.97
CA PRO A 141 0.11 33.05 3.73
C PRO A 141 -0.91 32.43 2.78
N HIS A 142 -1.30 31.19 3.07
CA HIS A 142 -2.31 30.42 2.38
C HIS A 142 -3.58 30.36 3.21
N SER A 143 -4.74 30.52 2.57
CA SER A 143 -6.04 30.33 3.20
C SER A 143 -6.96 29.60 2.24
N VAL A 144 -7.30 28.35 2.54
CA VAL A 144 -8.08 27.48 1.65
C VAL A 144 -9.41 27.13 2.29
N SER A 145 -10.50 27.54 1.63
CA SER A 145 -11.85 27.12 2.01
C SER A 145 -12.07 25.65 1.65
N VAL A 146 -12.72 24.91 2.57
CA VAL A 146 -13.10 23.50 2.40
C VAL A 146 -14.61 23.42 2.45
N SER A 147 -15.23 22.93 1.38
CA SER A 147 -16.67 22.70 1.35
C SER A 147 -17.00 21.30 0.83
N MET A 148 -18.17 20.79 1.23
CA MET A 148 -18.68 19.51 0.77
C MET A 148 -20.15 19.64 0.40
N ASN A 149 -20.52 19.19 -0.80
CA ASN A 149 -21.88 19.30 -1.35
C ASN A 149 -22.42 20.75 -1.28
N GLY A 150 -21.53 21.74 -1.49
CA GLY A 150 -21.83 23.17 -1.42
C GLY A 150 -21.90 23.76 0.00
N ALA A 151 -21.84 22.94 1.06
CA ALA A 151 -21.80 23.42 2.44
C ALA A 151 -20.36 23.71 2.87
N ASN A 152 -20.10 24.93 3.39
CA ASN A 152 -18.80 25.29 3.94
C ASN A 152 -18.53 24.51 5.24
N LEU A 153 -17.40 23.81 5.31
CA LEU A 153 -16.96 23.07 6.48
C LEU A 153 -15.96 23.86 7.34
N GLY A 154 -15.22 24.78 6.72
CA GLY A 154 -14.19 25.57 7.38
C GLY A 154 -13.06 25.99 6.45
N GLU A 155 -11.98 26.48 7.02
CA GLU A 155 -10.79 26.97 6.32
C GLU A 155 -9.52 26.27 6.85
N LEU A 156 -8.51 26.19 6.00
CA LEU A 156 -7.17 25.74 6.31
C LEU A 156 -6.19 26.89 6.04
N ASP A 157 -5.59 27.41 7.11
CA ASP A 157 -4.57 28.45 7.05
C ASP A 157 -3.17 27.90 7.35
N PHE A 158 -2.19 28.29 6.53
CA PHE A 158 -0.77 27.94 6.70
C PHE A 158 0.10 28.91 5.89
N THR A 159 1.44 28.77 5.88
CA THR A 159 2.33 29.76 5.23
C THR A 159 3.51 29.11 4.55
N GLY A 160 3.94 29.69 3.42
CA GLY A 160 5.15 29.33 2.70
C GLY A 160 5.09 27.93 2.10
N GLN A 161 6.24 27.33 1.81
CA GLN A 161 6.32 25.93 1.34
C GLN A 161 6.14 24.88 2.45
N ASN A 162 5.42 25.21 3.53
CA ASN A 162 5.12 24.24 4.58
C ASN A 162 3.90 23.38 4.21
N ALA A 163 3.80 22.22 4.84
CA ALA A 163 2.58 21.42 4.83
C ALA A 163 1.56 22.03 5.79
N GLY A 164 0.31 22.17 5.34
CA GLY A 164 -0.84 22.58 6.15
C GLY A 164 -1.86 21.45 6.24
N ASN A 165 -2.54 21.30 7.38
CA ASN A 165 -3.64 20.35 7.49
C ASN A 165 -4.73 20.80 8.47
N VAL A 166 -5.95 20.30 8.25
CA VAL A 166 -7.10 20.55 9.12
C VAL A 166 -7.98 19.30 9.21
N THR A 167 -8.65 19.10 10.34
CA THR A 167 -9.75 18.12 10.48
C THR A 167 -11.04 18.88 10.78
N LEU A 168 -12.05 18.70 9.92
CA LEU A 168 -13.33 19.39 10.00
C LEU A 168 -14.46 18.38 10.26
N PRO A 169 -15.38 18.66 11.18
CA PRO A 169 -16.56 17.82 11.37
C PRO A 169 -17.48 17.89 10.16
N ILE A 170 -18.07 16.76 9.77
CA ILE A 170 -19.05 16.69 8.69
C ILE A 170 -20.44 16.53 9.31
N PRO A 171 -21.36 17.50 9.14
CA PRO A 171 -22.74 17.33 9.56
C PRO A 171 -23.39 16.13 8.87
N ARG A 172 -24.04 15.24 9.64
CA ARG A 172 -24.71 14.05 9.09
C ARG A 172 -25.73 14.38 7.98
N ALA A 173 -26.35 15.56 8.05
CA ALA A 173 -27.36 16.04 7.10
C ALA A 173 -26.81 16.29 5.68
N ILE A 174 -25.52 16.60 5.53
CA ILE A 174 -24.91 16.85 4.22
C ILE A 174 -24.18 15.62 3.67
N LEU A 175 -23.94 14.60 4.50
CA LEU A 175 -23.24 13.38 4.11
C LEU A 175 -24.16 12.48 3.27
N GLN A 176 -23.74 12.22 2.04
CA GLN A 176 -24.43 11.40 1.04
C GLN A 176 -23.53 10.26 0.58
N ASN A 177 -24.07 9.26 -0.14
CA ASN A 177 -23.24 8.17 -0.68
C ASN A 177 -22.20 8.64 -1.71
N VAL A 178 -22.44 9.78 -2.34
CA VAL A 178 -21.55 10.45 -3.28
C VAL A 178 -21.45 11.89 -2.83
N ASN A 179 -20.23 12.37 -2.55
CA ASN A 179 -20.01 13.74 -2.10
C ASN A 179 -19.02 14.44 -3.00
N THR A 180 -19.27 15.69 -3.33
CA THR A 180 -18.30 16.57 -3.99
C THR A 180 -17.60 17.40 -2.93
N VAL A 181 -16.29 17.23 -2.80
CA VAL A 181 -15.41 18.08 -2.00
C VAL A 181 -14.86 19.18 -2.89
N THR A 182 -14.95 20.43 -2.44
CA THR A 182 -14.43 21.59 -3.17
C THR A 182 -13.42 22.32 -2.30
N LEU A 183 -12.22 22.51 -2.83
CA LEU A 183 -11.11 23.23 -2.22
C LEU A 183 -10.83 24.49 -3.06
N THR A 184 -10.78 25.66 -2.41
CA THR A 184 -10.54 26.95 -3.11
C THR A 184 -9.68 27.87 -2.28
N ALA A 185 -8.57 28.34 -2.86
CA ALA A 185 -7.68 29.32 -2.22
C ALA A 185 -8.32 30.72 -2.21
N GLN A 186 -8.17 31.43 -1.09
CA GLN A 186 -8.81 32.71 -0.82
C GLN A 186 -7.81 33.88 -0.81
N GLY A 187 -6.50 33.60 -0.67
CA GLY A 187 -5.44 34.62 -0.53
C GLY A 187 -5.00 35.33 -1.81
N GLY A 188 -5.73 35.18 -2.93
CA GLY A 188 -5.43 35.84 -4.19
C GLY A 188 -4.54 35.03 -5.13
N ALA A 189 -3.84 35.70 -6.05
CA ALA A 189 -3.11 35.05 -7.16
C ALA A 189 -1.86 34.27 -6.71
N ASP A 190 -1.24 34.68 -5.61
CA ASP A 190 -0.01 34.06 -5.08
C ASP A 190 -0.31 32.95 -4.05
N ASP A 191 -1.58 32.79 -3.65
CA ASP A 191 -2.04 31.71 -2.77
C ASP A 191 -2.16 30.40 -3.57
N LEU A 192 -1.00 29.75 -3.74
CA LEU A 192 -0.84 28.52 -4.50
C LEU A 192 -0.40 27.39 -3.58
N SER A 193 -1.15 26.30 -3.63
CA SER A 193 -0.85 25.06 -2.89
C SER A 193 -1.20 23.84 -3.73
N LEU A 194 -0.74 22.67 -3.32
CA LEU A 194 -1.04 21.39 -3.96
C LEU A 194 -1.82 20.52 -2.98
N VAL A 195 -2.80 19.78 -3.49
CA VAL A 195 -3.50 18.77 -2.68
C VAL A 195 -2.53 17.65 -2.34
N ASP A 196 -2.29 17.38 -1.05
CA ASP A 196 -1.55 16.19 -0.63
C ASP A 196 -2.51 15.02 -0.43
N ARG A 197 -3.50 15.21 0.46
CA ARG A 197 -4.46 14.17 0.82
C ARG A 197 -5.80 14.74 1.33
N VAL A 198 -6.89 14.04 1.03
CA VAL A 198 -8.20 14.24 1.67
C VAL A 198 -8.72 12.90 2.18
N ASP A 199 -9.03 12.81 3.47
CA ASP A 199 -9.63 11.63 4.09
C ASP A 199 -11.04 11.96 4.57
N LEU A 200 -12.02 11.15 4.20
CA LEU A 200 -13.38 11.24 4.73
C LEU A 200 -13.64 10.01 5.62
N THR A 201 -13.70 10.24 6.93
CA THR A 201 -14.06 9.21 7.90
C THR A 201 -15.55 9.29 8.22
N TYR A 202 -16.26 8.16 8.21
CA TYR A 202 -17.71 8.09 8.46
C TYR A 202 -18.15 6.75 9.09
N PRO A 203 -19.31 6.70 9.77
CA PRO A 203 -19.86 5.44 10.25
C PRO A 203 -20.44 4.64 9.09
N ARG A 204 -19.84 3.48 8.79
CA ARG A 204 -20.25 2.55 7.74
C ARG A 204 -20.92 1.32 8.34
N THR A 205 -21.98 0.80 7.73
CA THR A 205 -22.64 -0.44 8.15
C THR A 205 -21.80 -1.67 7.79
N TYR A 206 -22.04 -2.77 8.48
CA TYR A 206 -21.46 -4.08 8.16
C TYR A 206 -22.12 -4.68 6.90
N THR A 207 -21.80 -4.10 5.75
CA THR A 207 -22.32 -4.51 4.45
C THR A 207 -21.17 -4.65 3.46
N ALA A 208 -20.96 -5.89 3.01
CA ALA A 208 -19.95 -6.25 2.04
C ALA A 208 -20.23 -5.61 0.68
N GLN A 209 -19.16 -5.32 -0.05
CA GLN A 209 -19.20 -4.83 -1.42
C GLN A 209 -18.18 -5.62 -2.23
N SER A 210 -18.60 -6.08 -3.41
CA SER A 210 -17.77 -6.96 -4.23
C SER A 210 -17.28 -8.20 -3.46
N ASP A 211 -18.19 -8.82 -2.70
CA ASP A 211 -17.94 -10.02 -1.89
C ASP A 211 -16.80 -9.88 -0.85
N SER A 212 -16.56 -8.66 -0.35
CA SER A 212 -15.56 -8.39 0.68
C SER A 212 -15.95 -7.24 1.60
N LEU A 213 -15.45 -7.28 2.84
CA LEU A 213 -15.51 -6.20 3.80
C LEU A 213 -14.26 -6.23 4.70
N LYS A 214 -13.48 -5.15 4.69
CA LYS A 214 -12.56 -4.84 5.79
C LYS A 214 -13.28 -3.96 6.81
N PHE A 215 -13.22 -4.31 8.09
CA PHE A 215 -13.95 -3.60 9.15
C PHE A 215 -13.21 -3.67 10.48
N THR A 216 -13.72 -2.92 11.46
CA THR A 216 -13.25 -3.01 12.85
C THR A 216 -14.39 -3.36 13.79
N ALA A 217 -14.10 -4.13 14.83
CA ALA A 217 -15.05 -4.50 15.89
C ALA A 217 -14.29 -4.74 17.20
N GLU A 218 -14.93 -4.48 18.35
CA GLU A 218 -14.32 -4.70 19.66
C GLU A 218 -14.36 -6.19 20.04
N ALA A 219 -13.39 -6.63 20.84
CA ALA A 219 -13.38 -7.97 21.41
C ALA A 219 -14.70 -8.28 22.14
N GLY A 220 -15.34 -9.40 21.79
CA GLY A 220 -16.65 -9.81 22.30
C GLY A 220 -17.85 -9.23 21.55
N ASP A 221 -17.65 -8.41 20.51
CA ASP A 221 -18.75 -8.00 19.63
C ASP A 221 -19.28 -9.20 18.83
N GLN A 222 -20.60 -9.25 18.65
CA GLN A 222 -21.27 -10.12 17.70
C GLN A 222 -21.49 -9.34 16.41
N VAL A 223 -20.73 -9.64 15.37
CA VAL A 223 -20.85 -8.97 14.07
C VAL A 223 -21.74 -9.77 13.13
N VAL A 224 -22.58 -9.07 12.38
CA VAL A 224 -23.38 -9.63 11.28
C VAL A 224 -23.10 -8.82 10.04
N ILE A 225 -22.51 -9.46 9.03
CA ILE A 225 -22.11 -8.83 7.79
C ILE A 225 -23.04 -9.32 6.67
N HIS A 226 -23.75 -8.39 6.06
CA HIS A 226 -24.70 -8.65 4.98
C HIS A 226 -24.09 -8.37 3.60
N GLY A 227 -24.81 -8.76 2.54
CA GLY A 227 -24.56 -8.25 1.19
C GLY A 227 -23.50 -9.00 0.39
N PHE A 228 -23.15 -10.23 0.78
CA PHE A 228 -22.33 -11.08 -0.06
C PHE A 228 -23.17 -11.75 -1.15
N ALA A 229 -22.70 -11.72 -2.39
CA ALA A 229 -23.30 -12.48 -3.50
C ALA A 229 -22.86 -13.96 -3.47
N GLN A 230 -21.65 -14.25 -2.99
CA GLN A 230 -21.11 -15.61 -2.82
C GLN A 230 -20.96 -15.95 -1.34
N SER A 231 -20.88 -17.25 -1.00
CA SER A 231 -20.71 -17.70 0.39
C SER A 231 -19.41 -17.14 1.02
N PRO A 232 -19.48 -16.31 2.08
CA PRO A 232 -18.33 -15.68 2.71
C PRO A 232 -17.69 -16.59 3.78
N THR A 233 -16.93 -17.58 3.35
CA THR A 233 -16.30 -18.57 4.24
C THR A 233 -14.96 -18.12 4.84
N ARG A 234 -14.47 -16.92 4.51
CA ARG A 234 -13.22 -16.39 5.04
C ARG A 234 -13.50 -15.20 5.96
N LEU A 235 -13.09 -15.33 7.22
CA LEU A 235 -12.95 -14.22 8.15
C LEU A 235 -11.54 -14.28 8.72
N VAL A 236 -10.77 -13.23 8.52
CA VAL A 236 -9.37 -13.16 8.99
C VAL A 236 -9.22 -11.93 9.85
N ASP A 237 -8.81 -12.11 11.09
CA ASP A 237 -8.33 -11.05 11.94
C ASP A 237 -6.90 -10.67 11.52
N ILE A 238 -6.76 -9.42 11.08
CA ILE A 238 -5.53 -8.81 10.57
C ILE A 238 -5.05 -7.67 11.47
N THR A 239 -5.51 -7.62 12.72
CA THR A 239 -5.08 -6.64 13.74
C THR A 239 -3.57 -6.64 13.90
N ASN A 240 -2.96 -7.82 13.87
CA ASN A 240 -1.53 -7.99 13.66
C ASN A 240 -1.26 -8.57 12.26
N PRO A 241 -0.91 -7.74 11.26
CA PRO A 241 -0.62 -8.18 9.90
C PRO A 241 0.46 -9.28 9.79
N SER A 242 1.37 -9.36 10.75
CA SER A 242 2.44 -10.37 10.77
C SER A 242 2.02 -11.71 11.39
N GLN A 243 0.84 -11.73 12.03
CA GLN A 243 0.25 -12.88 12.72
C GLN A 243 -1.26 -12.92 12.48
N PRO A 244 -1.73 -13.01 11.22
CA PRO A 244 -3.16 -13.13 10.94
C PRO A 244 -3.74 -14.38 11.58
N LEU A 245 -4.97 -14.27 12.07
CA LEU A 245 -5.75 -15.36 12.68
C LEU A 245 -7.01 -15.58 11.85
N GLU A 246 -7.23 -16.80 11.38
CA GLU A 246 -8.47 -17.16 10.67
C GLU A 246 -9.54 -17.52 11.70
N LEU A 247 -10.66 -16.82 11.64
CA LEU A 247 -11.82 -17.02 12.48
C LEU A 247 -12.85 -17.82 11.69
N GLU A 248 -13.36 -18.92 12.24
CA GLU A 248 -14.36 -19.76 11.57
C GLU A 248 -15.77 -19.18 11.81
N PRO A 249 -16.40 -18.52 10.81
CA PRO A 249 -17.66 -17.82 11.01
C PRO A 249 -18.86 -18.72 10.70
N ARG A 250 -20.05 -18.29 11.13
CA ARG A 250 -21.32 -18.90 10.71
C ARG A 250 -21.86 -18.21 9.48
N VAL A 251 -22.05 -18.96 8.40
CA VAL A 251 -22.61 -18.47 7.14
C VAL A 251 -24.06 -18.90 6.99
N ALA A 252 -24.92 -17.99 6.56
CA ALA A 252 -26.32 -18.28 6.25
C ALA A 252 -26.73 -17.62 4.94
N ALA A 253 -27.66 -18.25 4.22
CA ALA A 253 -28.32 -17.61 3.08
C ALA A 253 -29.23 -16.47 3.58
N GLU A 254 -29.32 -15.40 2.79
CA GLU A 254 -30.27 -14.31 2.97
C GLU A 254 -30.93 -13.93 1.63
N THR A 255 -31.93 -13.05 1.67
CA THR A 255 -32.60 -12.60 0.44
C THR A 255 -31.59 -11.93 -0.49
N GLY A 256 -31.30 -12.57 -1.63
CA GLY A 256 -30.39 -12.04 -2.65
C GLY A 256 -28.91 -12.34 -2.42
N GLY A 257 -28.55 -13.18 -1.44
CA GLY A 257 -27.14 -13.49 -1.18
C GLY A 257 -26.90 -14.30 0.09
N TYR A 258 -25.80 -13.96 0.77
CA TYR A 258 -25.34 -14.58 2.00
C TYR A 258 -24.96 -13.52 3.04
N LEU A 259 -25.04 -13.93 4.30
CA LEU A 259 -24.52 -13.16 5.42
C LEU A 259 -23.53 -14.02 6.23
N LEU A 260 -22.60 -13.32 6.88
CA LEU A 260 -21.62 -13.88 7.80
C LEU A 260 -21.94 -13.43 9.24
N ARG A 261 -21.89 -14.33 10.21
CA ARG A 261 -21.94 -14.04 11.66
C ARG A 261 -20.68 -14.52 12.35
N ALA A 262 -20.15 -13.71 13.27
CA ALA A 262 -18.99 -14.09 14.07
C ALA A 262 -19.00 -13.35 15.42
N GLU A 263 -18.56 -14.03 16.46
CA GLU A 263 -18.12 -13.39 17.70
C GLU A 263 -16.63 -13.04 17.59
N ILE A 264 -16.26 -11.81 17.93
CA ILE A 264 -14.86 -11.39 17.94
C ILE A 264 -14.16 -11.94 19.18
N PRO A 265 -13.05 -12.70 19.05
CA PRO A 265 -12.43 -13.37 20.18
C PRO A 265 -11.99 -12.43 21.30
N ARG A 266 -12.27 -12.82 22.55
CA ARG A 266 -11.80 -12.11 23.75
C ARG A 266 -10.38 -12.49 24.17
N SER A 267 -9.77 -13.46 23.46
CA SER A 267 -8.38 -13.90 23.66
C SER A 267 -7.37 -12.78 23.39
N MET A 268 -7.72 -11.84 22.51
CA MET A 268 -7.02 -10.59 22.30
C MET A 268 -7.97 -9.44 22.65
N PRO A 269 -7.70 -8.64 23.70
CA PRO A 269 -8.59 -7.54 24.07
C PRO A 269 -8.43 -6.33 23.15
N GLY A 270 -9.49 -5.54 23.01
CA GLY A 270 -9.52 -4.26 22.31
C GLY A 270 -10.12 -4.33 20.91
N MET A 271 -9.81 -3.32 20.09
CA MET A 271 -10.36 -3.20 18.75
C MET A 271 -9.60 -4.10 17.77
N HIS A 272 -10.34 -4.93 17.04
CA HIS A 272 -9.82 -5.78 15.99
C HIS A 272 -10.01 -5.13 14.62
N THR A 273 -9.09 -5.38 13.69
CA THR A 273 -9.27 -5.13 12.25
C THR A 273 -9.46 -6.47 11.55
N LEU A 274 -10.61 -6.67 10.92
CA LEU A 274 -10.98 -7.93 10.29
C LEU A 274 -11.20 -7.77 8.79
N LEU A 275 -10.97 -8.85 8.06
CA LEU A 275 -11.25 -8.97 6.64
C LEU A 275 -12.18 -10.18 6.43
N ALA A 276 -13.41 -9.90 6.02
CA ALA A 276 -14.39 -10.89 5.59
C ALA A 276 -14.45 -10.94 4.06
N LEU A 277 -14.42 -12.13 3.47
CA LEU A 277 -14.50 -12.29 2.02
C LEU A 277 -15.06 -13.66 1.60
N SER A 278 -15.53 -13.74 0.36
CA SER A 278 -15.79 -15.02 -0.31
C SER A 278 -14.49 -15.69 -0.78
N ASP A 279 -14.53 -17.01 -0.97
CA ASP A 279 -13.40 -17.78 -1.52
C ASP A 279 -13.01 -17.32 -2.93
N GLN A 280 -13.97 -16.80 -3.70
CA GLN A 280 -13.71 -16.27 -5.04
C GLN A 280 -13.04 -14.88 -5.03
N SER A 281 -13.14 -14.17 -3.90
CA SER A 281 -12.54 -12.85 -3.71
C SER A 281 -11.08 -12.90 -3.24
N VAL A 282 -10.51 -14.10 -3.03
CA VAL A 282 -9.10 -14.27 -2.69
C VAL A 282 -8.25 -13.82 -3.87
N ALA A 283 -7.42 -12.81 -3.64
CA ALA A 283 -6.55 -12.24 -4.67
C ALA A 283 -5.48 -13.25 -5.12
N LYS A 284 -5.14 -13.19 -6.41
CA LYS A 284 -3.98 -13.90 -6.98
C LYS A 284 -2.79 -12.94 -7.04
N PRO A 285 -1.55 -13.42 -6.83
CA PRO A 285 -0.38 -12.59 -7.04
C PRO A 285 -0.34 -12.10 -8.49
N LEU A 286 0.14 -10.87 -8.70
CA LEU A 286 0.32 -10.30 -10.03
C LEU A 286 1.22 -11.19 -10.89
N GLN A 287 2.24 -11.78 -10.28
CA GLN A 287 3.21 -12.62 -10.94
C GLN A 287 3.85 -13.61 -9.96
N VAL A 288 4.28 -14.75 -10.48
CA VAL A 288 5.12 -15.72 -9.77
C VAL A 288 6.29 -16.05 -10.67
N GLU A 289 7.50 -15.79 -10.20
CA GLU A 289 8.74 -16.02 -10.94
C GLU A 289 9.72 -16.85 -10.13
N ARG A 290 10.62 -17.53 -10.83
CA ARG A 290 11.72 -18.26 -10.20
C ARG A 290 12.87 -17.29 -9.92
N ASN A 291 13.33 -17.27 -8.67
CA ASN A 291 14.53 -16.53 -8.30
C ASN A 291 15.78 -16.99 -9.08
N HIS A 292 16.60 -16.05 -9.52
CA HIS A 292 17.94 -16.26 -10.07
C HIS A 292 18.99 -15.67 -9.12
N PRO A 293 19.35 -16.39 -8.04
CA PRO A 293 20.15 -15.82 -6.96
C PRO A 293 21.56 -15.41 -7.42
N SER A 294 21.99 -14.25 -6.95
CA SER A 294 23.36 -13.74 -7.08
C SER A 294 24.12 -13.81 -5.75
N THR A 295 25.39 -13.42 -5.78
CA THR A 295 26.29 -13.38 -4.61
C THR A 295 27.12 -12.09 -4.60
N TRP A 296 26.53 -10.98 -5.03
CA TRP A 296 27.18 -9.67 -5.08
C TRP A 296 27.52 -9.12 -3.69
N HIS A 297 26.82 -9.55 -2.63
CA HIS A 297 27.04 -9.21 -1.21
C HIS A 297 28.29 -9.87 -0.60
N SER A 298 28.79 -10.94 -1.24
CA SER A 298 29.88 -11.77 -0.75
C SER A 298 31.25 -11.22 -1.14
N ALA A 299 32.28 -11.54 -0.34
CA ALA A 299 33.66 -11.27 -0.70
C ALA A 299 34.04 -12.04 -1.97
N ARG A 300 34.69 -11.36 -2.93
CA ARG A 300 35.03 -11.93 -4.25
C ARG A 300 36.19 -11.18 -4.92
N PRO A 301 36.76 -11.71 -6.03
CA PRO A 301 37.87 -11.05 -6.72
C PRO A 301 37.57 -9.62 -7.15
N GLY A 302 36.32 -9.31 -7.51
CA GLY A 302 35.86 -7.97 -7.85
C GLY A 302 36.19 -7.53 -9.28
N SER A 303 35.99 -6.25 -9.58
CA SER A 303 36.24 -5.66 -10.89
C SER A 303 36.41 -4.14 -10.79
N GLU A 304 37.33 -3.62 -11.60
CA GLU A 304 37.58 -2.18 -11.75
C GLU A 304 36.44 -1.40 -12.41
N VAL A 305 35.73 -2.02 -13.35
CA VAL A 305 34.54 -1.44 -13.99
C VAL A 305 33.33 -2.26 -13.60
N VAL A 306 32.33 -1.58 -13.03
CA VAL A 306 31.01 -2.15 -12.76
C VAL A 306 30.03 -1.52 -13.74
N MET A 307 29.33 -2.35 -14.50
CA MET A 307 28.24 -1.96 -15.38
C MET A 307 26.94 -2.51 -14.78
N ILE A 308 26.03 -1.65 -14.34
CA ILE A 308 24.71 -2.02 -13.84
C ILE A 308 23.71 -1.76 -14.96
N SER A 309 22.96 -2.78 -15.36
CA SER A 309 22.05 -2.69 -16.50
C SER A 309 20.72 -3.34 -16.20
N HIS A 310 19.64 -2.78 -16.73
CA HIS A 310 18.37 -3.49 -16.81
C HIS A 310 18.48 -4.70 -17.76
N PRO A 311 17.87 -5.86 -17.45
CA PRO A 311 17.96 -7.06 -18.30
C PRO A 311 17.66 -6.83 -19.78
N LEU A 312 16.71 -5.93 -20.09
CA LEU A 312 16.37 -5.53 -21.48
C LEU A 312 17.54 -4.97 -22.30
N PHE A 313 18.57 -4.41 -21.66
CA PHE A 313 19.72 -3.80 -22.33
C PHE A 313 21.00 -4.61 -22.20
N ALA A 314 21.02 -5.65 -21.35
CA ALA A 314 22.21 -6.40 -21.01
C ALA A 314 22.88 -7.05 -22.24
N ASP A 315 22.07 -7.59 -23.17
CA ASP A 315 22.54 -8.28 -24.38
C ASP A 315 23.24 -7.34 -25.38
N ALA A 316 23.05 -6.02 -25.26
CA ALA A 316 23.73 -5.03 -26.10
C ALA A 316 25.14 -4.66 -25.57
N LEU A 317 25.48 -5.01 -24.33
CA LEU A 317 26.74 -4.65 -23.68
C LEU A 317 27.99 -5.49 -24.02
N PRO A 318 27.92 -6.73 -24.55
CA PRO A 318 29.12 -7.53 -24.84
C PRO A 318 30.20 -6.83 -25.67
N PRO A 319 29.91 -6.02 -26.71
CA PRO A 319 30.93 -5.27 -27.44
C PRO A 319 31.72 -4.30 -26.55
N LEU A 320 31.02 -3.55 -25.67
CA LEU A 320 31.65 -2.62 -24.74
C LEU A 320 32.47 -3.35 -23.66
N VAL A 321 31.94 -4.46 -23.14
CA VAL A 321 32.67 -5.32 -22.18
C VAL A 321 33.98 -5.82 -22.79
N ARG A 322 33.95 -6.33 -24.04
CA ARG A 322 35.16 -6.78 -24.75
C ARG A 322 36.15 -5.65 -24.96
N LEU A 323 35.69 -4.46 -25.36
CA LEU A 323 36.55 -3.30 -25.53
C LEU A 323 37.27 -2.91 -24.24
N ARG A 324 36.56 -2.86 -23.11
CA ARG A 324 37.17 -2.54 -21.81
C ARG A 324 38.17 -3.60 -21.36
N ARG A 325 37.89 -4.89 -21.61
CA ARG A 325 38.83 -5.98 -21.35
C ARG A 325 40.09 -5.88 -22.22
N ALA A 326 39.94 -5.54 -23.50
CA ALA A 326 41.08 -5.32 -24.41
C ALA A 326 41.96 -4.12 -23.98
N GLN A 327 41.38 -3.14 -23.26
CA GLN A 327 42.10 -2.03 -22.63
C GLN A 327 42.73 -2.40 -21.27
N GLY A 328 42.76 -3.69 -20.90
CA GLY A 328 43.33 -4.17 -19.65
C GLY A 328 42.44 -4.02 -18.41
N LYS A 329 41.17 -3.66 -18.57
CA LYS A 329 40.23 -3.49 -17.45
C LYS A 329 39.44 -4.78 -17.17
N SER A 330 39.32 -5.13 -15.90
CA SER A 330 38.35 -6.12 -15.41
C SER A 330 36.95 -5.50 -15.36
N VAL A 331 35.93 -6.21 -15.86
CA VAL A 331 34.55 -5.72 -15.95
C VAL A 331 33.59 -6.73 -15.32
N ALA A 332 32.73 -6.23 -14.42
CA ALA A 332 31.54 -6.91 -13.93
C ALA A 332 30.31 -6.31 -14.61
N LEU A 333 29.51 -7.15 -15.28
CA LEU A 333 28.16 -6.80 -15.73
C LEU A 333 27.18 -7.35 -14.70
N VAL A 334 26.35 -6.46 -14.16
CA VAL A 334 25.43 -6.71 -13.05
C VAL A 334 24.03 -6.33 -13.51
N HIS A 335 23.06 -7.22 -13.34
CA HIS A 335 21.67 -6.87 -13.62
C HIS A 335 21.04 -6.20 -12.40
N ILE A 336 20.22 -5.19 -12.63
CA ILE A 336 19.63 -4.38 -11.55
C ILE A 336 18.62 -5.17 -10.70
N ASP A 337 17.88 -6.10 -11.30
CA ASP A 337 16.95 -7.02 -10.62
C ASP A 337 17.65 -7.86 -9.54
N GLN A 338 18.83 -8.38 -9.82
CA GLN A 338 19.67 -9.09 -8.86
C GLN A 338 20.06 -8.21 -7.66
N LEU A 339 20.23 -6.90 -7.88
CA LEU A 339 20.54 -5.98 -6.79
C LEU A 339 19.31 -5.73 -5.93
N TYR A 340 18.12 -5.59 -6.53
CA TYR A 340 16.88 -5.49 -5.77
C TYR A 340 16.67 -6.74 -4.91
N ASP A 341 16.80 -7.93 -5.49
CA ASP A 341 16.63 -9.21 -4.79
C ASP A 341 17.57 -9.33 -3.59
N GLU A 342 18.84 -9.00 -3.80
CA GLU A 342 19.91 -9.26 -2.84
C GLU A 342 20.07 -8.17 -1.77
N PHE A 343 19.79 -6.90 -2.11
CA PHE A 343 20.03 -5.75 -1.22
C PHE A 343 18.75 -5.07 -0.75
N ASN A 344 17.59 -5.35 -1.37
CA ASN A 344 16.33 -4.72 -1.01
C ASN A 344 15.12 -5.67 -1.10
N PHE A 345 15.36 -6.97 -0.89
CA PHE A 345 14.31 -8.00 -0.83
C PHE A 345 13.38 -8.05 -2.07
N GLY A 346 13.92 -7.71 -3.24
CA GLY A 346 13.22 -7.69 -4.53
C GLY A 346 12.52 -6.37 -4.84
N GLN A 347 12.54 -5.39 -3.93
CA GLN A 347 11.86 -4.12 -4.15
C GLN A 347 12.73 -3.14 -4.95
N PRO A 348 12.20 -2.52 -6.02
CA PRO A 348 12.89 -1.47 -6.74
C PRO A 348 13.28 -0.31 -5.81
N SER A 349 14.57 0.04 -5.82
CA SER A 349 15.05 1.21 -5.08
C SER A 349 16.48 1.58 -5.49
N PRO A 350 16.82 2.87 -5.59
CA PRO A 350 18.21 3.32 -5.74
C PRO A 350 19.09 2.92 -4.54
N TYR A 351 18.51 2.64 -3.36
CA TYR A 351 19.29 2.21 -2.19
C TYR A 351 19.98 0.86 -2.43
N ALA A 352 19.35 -0.06 -3.18
CA ALA A 352 19.95 -1.34 -3.54
C ALA A 352 21.27 -1.15 -4.30
N ILE A 353 21.32 -0.16 -5.20
CA ILE A 353 22.54 0.22 -5.95
C ILE A 353 23.60 0.78 -5.00
N ARG A 354 23.20 1.68 -4.09
CA ARG A 354 24.12 2.30 -3.11
C ARG A 354 24.73 1.25 -2.19
N ASP A 355 23.93 0.34 -1.65
CA ASP A 355 24.36 -0.71 -0.74
C ASP A 355 25.24 -1.77 -1.44
N PHE A 356 24.90 -2.09 -2.69
CA PHE A 356 25.76 -2.90 -3.54
C PHE A 356 27.13 -2.25 -3.76
N LEU A 357 27.20 -0.96 -4.12
CA LEU A 357 28.46 -0.25 -4.37
C LEU A 357 29.31 -0.11 -3.11
N LYS A 358 28.67 0.15 -1.96
CA LYS A 358 29.32 0.13 -0.65
C LYS A 358 29.93 -1.25 -0.39
N THR A 359 29.14 -2.31 -0.55
CA THR A 359 29.59 -3.69 -0.34
C THR A 359 30.74 -4.07 -1.28
N ALA A 360 30.67 -3.69 -2.55
CA ALA A 360 31.72 -3.91 -3.54
C ALA A 360 33.02 -3.18 -3.17
N THR A 361 32.92 -1.98 -2.59
CA THR A 361 34.08 -1.19 -2.15
C THR A 361 34.70 -1.71 -0.86
N GLU A 362 33.91 -2.31 0.01
CA GLU A 362 34.34 -2.84 1.31
C GLU A 362 34.89 -4.27 1.21
N LYS A 363 34.21 -5.16 0.47
CA LYS A 363 34.45 -6.61 0.51
C LYS A 363 35.15 -7.20 -0.72
N TRP A 364 35.17 -6.51 -1.86
CA TRP A 364 35.85 -7.05 -3.04
C TRP A 364 37.35 -6.81 -2.98
N GLN A 365 38.13 -7.79 -3.43
CA GLN A 365 39.59 -7.67 -3.50
C GLN A 365 39.98 -6.54 -4.47
N LYS A 366 39.39 -6.53 -5.67
CA LYS A 366 39.50 -5.43 -6.63
C LYS A 366 38.27 -4.54 -6.55
N LYS A 367 38.45 -3.38 -5.93
CA LYS A 367 37.40 -2.37 -5.75
C LYS A 367 37.02 -1.71 -7.07
N PRO A 368 35.73 -1.39 -7.29
CA PRO A 368 35.29 -0.60 -8.45
C PRO A 368 35.96 0.77 -8.47
N LYS A 369 36.37 1.22 -9.66
CA LYS A 369 36.86 2.59 -9.93
C LYS A 369 35.94 3.34 -10.90
N TYR A 370 35.17 2.61 -11.69
CA TYR A 370 34.25 3.14 -12.68
C TYR A 370 32.89 2.47 -12.53
N LEU A 371 31.84 3.28 -12.56
CA LEU A 371 30.45 2.84 -12.64
C LEU A 371 29.86 3.29 -13.97
N LEU A 372 29.17 2.39 -14.64
CA LEU A 372 28.29 2.69 -15.76
C LEU A 372 26.89 2.20 -15.40
N LEU A 373 25.92 3.10 -15.40
CA LEU A 373 24.50 2.78 -15.29
C LEU A 373 23.92 2.73 -16.71
N VAL A 374 23.23 1.64 -17.04
CA VAL A 374 22.69 1.37 -18.38
C VAL A 374 21.19 1.14 -18.30
N GLY A 375 20.48 2.25 -18.42
CA GLY A 375 19.02 2.38 -18.36
C GLY A 375 18.69 3.82 -18.02
N ASP A 376 17.51 4.27 -18.44
CA ASP A 376 17.01 5.59 -18.07
C ASP A 376 16.54 5.61 -16.60
N ALA A 377 16.45 6.80 -16.02
CA ALA A 377 15.87 7.03 -14.71
C ALA A 377 14.70 8.01 -14.83
N SER A 378 13.66 7.82 -14.02
CA SER A 378 12.47 8.67 -14.05
C SER A 378 12.30 9.44 -12.75
N VAL A 379 11.82 10.68 -12.84
CA VAL A 379 11.25 11.37 -11.67
C VAL A 379 9.91 10.76 -11.25
N ASP A 380 9.30 9.98 -12.15
CA ASP A 380 8.03 9.27 -11.98
C ASP A 380 8.24 7.76 -12.19
N PRO A 381 8.88 7.05 -11.25
CA PRO A 381 9.10 5.61 -11.35
C PRO A 381 7.80 4.79 -11.17
N ARG A 382 6.75 5.40 -10.60
CA ARG A 382 5.44 4.80 -10.36
C ARG A 382 4.50 4.95 -11.57
N ASP A 383 4.93 5.70 -12.59
CA ASP A 383 4.16 6.05 -13.78
C ASP A 383 2.81 6.73 -13.43
N TYR A 384 2.83 7.62 -12.45
CA TYR A 384 1.66 8.39 -12.04
C TYR A 384 1.10 9.26 -13.17
N LEU A 385 1.96 9.76 -14.07
CA LEU A 385 1.58 10.60 -15.20
C LEU A 385 1.18 9.79 -16.46
N GLY A 386 1.36 8.46 -16.44
CA GLY A 386 0.98 7.57 -17.55
C GLY A 386 1.84 7.73 -18.80
N PHE A 387 3.08 8.21 -18.67
CA PHE A 387 4.02 8.29 -19.79
C PHE A 387 4.71 6.96 -20.07
N GLY A 388 4.75 6.06 -19.09
CA GLY A 388 5.33 4.73 -19.16
C GLY A 388 6.38 4.47 -18.07
N PHE A 389 6.64 3.19 -17.79
CA PHE A 389 7.69 2.75 -16.87
C PHE A 389 9.07 2.86 -17.49
N PHE A 390 9.70 4.03 -17.38
CA PHE A 390 11.05 4.29 -17.90
C PHE A 390 12.15 4.31 -16.85
N ASP A 391 11.83 4.04 -15.58
CA ASP A 391 12.81 3.95 -14.49
C ASP A 391 13.54 2.59 -14.49
N PHE A 392 14.34 2.35 -15.53
CA PHE A 392 15.04 1.09 -15.72
C PHE A 392 16.21 0.91 -14.75
N VAL A 393 16.92 2.00 -14.43
CA VAL A 393 17.99 2.02 -13.42
C VAL A 393 17.86 3.31 -12.58
N PRO A 394 17.15 3.26 -11.43
CA PRO A 394 16.87 4.43 -10.60
C PRO A 394 18.14 5.09 -10.09
N THR A 395 18.12 6.42 -9.99
CA THR A 395 19.28 7.22 -9.55
C THR A 395 18.99 8.19 -8.41
N LYS A 396 17.72 8.46 -8.12
CA LYS A 396 17.30 9.35 -7.03
C LYS A 396 16.36 8.59 -6.12
#